data_AF-A0A257A4U1-F1
#
_entry.id   AF-A0A257A4U1-F1
#
_cell.length_a   1.000
_cell.length_b   1.000
_cell.length_c   1.000
_cell.angle_alpha   90.00
_cell.angle_beta   90.00
_cell.angle_gamma   90.00
#
_symmetry.space_group_name_H-M   'P 1'
#
loop_
_entity.id
_entity.type
_entity.pdbx_description
1 polymer ?
#
loop_
_entity_poly.entity_id
_entity_poly.type
_entity_poly.pdbx_seq_one_letter_code
_entity_poly.pdbx_strand_id
1 'polypeptide(L)'
;MKGKVIIFTGDGKGKTTASLGMALRALGHGKKVVIIQFLKKGEYGETKSGILEIHQFGKEKFVFEPKKEDFEEAKKAMKFAREALRRKPFMLILDEINVA
;
A
#
# COMPACT_ATOMS: atom_id res chain seq x y z
N MET A 1 18.77 3.91 -14.63
CA MET A 1 18.42 4.37 -13.26
C MET A 1 18.14 3.15 -12.39
N LYS A 2 18.70 3.08 -11.17
CA LYS A 2 18.30 2.08 -10.17
C LYS A 2 17.14 2.65 -9.34
N GLY A 3 16.10 1.85 -9.10
CA GLY A 3 15.03 2.22 -8.16
C GLY A 3 15.58 2.32 -6.73
N LYS A 4 14.99 3.18 -5.90
CA LYS A 4 15.29 3.27 -4.47
C LYS A 4 14.21 2.54 -3.68
N VAL A 5 14.60 1.83 -2.64
CA VAL A 5 13.69 1.25 -1.65
C VAL A 5 13.76 2.11 -0.39
N ILE A 6 12.62 2.54 0.11
CA ILE A 6 12.49 3.35 1.32
C ILE A 6 11.62 2.56 2.29
N ILE A 7 12.11 2.35 3.51
CA ILE A 7 11.42 1.59 4.55
C ILE A 7 11.11 2.55 5.68
N PHE A 8 9.83 2.71 5.99
CA PHE A 8 9.37 3.36 7.22
C PHE A 8 9.09 2.28 8.26
N THR A 9 9.79 2.32 9.40
CA THR A 9 9.67 1.32 10.48
C THR A 9 9.52 1.99 11.85
N GLY A 10 9.18 1.21 12.86
CA GLY A 10 8.89 1.64 14.24
C GLY A 10 7.41 1.57 14.60
N ASP A 11 7.10 1.53 15.89
CA ASP A 11 5.74 1.30 16.41
C ASP A 11 4.87 2.56 16.43
N GLY A 12 5.46 3.72 16.11
CA GLY A 12 4.79 5.00 16.11
C GLY A 12 3.76 5.19 14.99
N LYS A 13 2.95 6.24 15.17
CA LYS A 13 2.09 6.80 14.14
C LYS A 13 2.94 7.53 13.10
N GLY A 14 2.51 7.49 11.83
CA GLY A 14 3.07 8.34 10.78
C GLY A 14 3.78 7.64 9.63
N LYS A 15 3.98 6.31 9.67
CA LYS A 15 4.55 5.53 8.54
C LYS A 15 3.71 5.71 7.26
N THR A 16 2.42 5.36 7.36
CA THR A 16 1.46 5.52 6.27
C THR A 16 1.29 6.99 5.89
N THR A 17 1.26 7.91 6.87
CA THR A 17 1.15 9.36 6.59
C THR A 17 2.36 9.87 5.78
N ALA A 18 3.58 9.42 6.11
CA ALA A 18 4.78 9.79 5.38
C ALA A 18 4.74 9.27 3.93
N SER A 19 4.33 8.01 3.73
CA SER A 19 4.19 7.46 2.37
C SER A 19 3.08 8.16 1.57
N LEU A 20 1.95 8.52 2.20
CA LEU A 20 0.88 9.29 1.57
C LEU A 20 1.34 10.70 1.17
N GLY A 21 2.14 11.38 2.01
CA GLY A 21 2.72 12.68 1.67
C GLY A 21 3.66 12.60 0.46
N MET A 22 4.46 11.54 0.37
CA MET A 22 5.30 11.28 -0.80
C MET A 22 4.47 11.00 -2.07
N ALA A 23 3.39 10.21 -1.94
CA ALA A 23 2.47 9.90 -3.02
C ALA A 23 1.80 11.18 -3.56
N LEU A 24 1.25 12.00 -2.67
CA LEU A 24 0.58 13.25 -3.03
C LEU A 24 1.54 14.21 -3.74
N ARG A 25 2.78 14.34 -3.27
CA ARG A 25 3.79 15.16 -3.93
C ARG A 25 4.13 14.65 -5.33
N ALA A 26 4.30 13.34 -5.49
CA ALA A 26 4.57 12.74 -6.79
C ALA A 26 3.40 12.96 -7.77
N LEU A 27 2.16 12.78 -7.31
CA LEU A 27 0.95 13.09 -8.09
C LEU A 27 0.90 14.56 -8.52
N GLY A 28 1.23 15.50 -7.63
CA GLY A 28 1.32 16.93 -7.95
C GLY A 28 2.33 17.27 -9.06
N HIS A 29 3.31 16.39 -9.30
CA HIS A 29 4.24 16.49 -10.44
C HIS A 29 3.83 15.64 -11.65
N GLY A 30 2.56 15.22 -11.72
CA GLY A 30 2.02 14.39 -12.80
C GLY A 30 2.61 12.99 -12.87
N LYS A 31 3.19 12.48 -11.77
CA LYS A 31 3.77 11.13 -11.71
C LYS A 31 2.74 10.11 -11.28
N LYS A 32 2.83 8.90 -11.82
CA LYS A 32 1.93 7.78 -11.45
C LYS A 32 2.38 7.15 -10.14
N VAL A 33 1.45 7.01 -9.19
CA VAL A 33 1.66 6.35 -7.90
C VAL A 33 0.61 5.25 -7.73
N VAL A 34 1.03 4.09 -7.23
CA VAL A 34 0.11 3.00 -6.84
C VAL A 34 0.37 2.67 -5.37
N ILE A 35 -0.69 2.55 -4.60
CA ILE A 35 -0.64 2.18 -3.19
C ILE A 35 -1.36 0.84 -3.01
N ILE A 36 -0.70 -0.09 -2.33
CA ILE A 36 -1.26 -1.40 -1.98
C ILE A 36 -1.27 -1.49 -0.46
N GLN A 37 -2.44 -1.75 0.11
CA GLN A 37 -2.59 -1.99 1.55
C GLN A 37 -2.78 -3.49 1.78
N PHE A 38 -1.85 -4.09 2.52
CA PHE A 38 -1.86 -5.51 2.85
C PHE A 38 -2.64 -5.76 4.14
N LEU A 39 -3.39 -6.87 4.17
CA LEU A 39 -4.24 -7.31 5.30
C LEU A 39 -5.12 -6.19 5.90
N LYS A 40 -5.55 -5.24 5.06
CA LYS A 40 -6.24 -4.02 5.47
C LYS A 40 -7.34 -3.71 4.45
N LYS A 41 -8.56 -3.54 4.96
CA LYS A 41 -9.71 -3.09 4.17
C LYS A 41 -10.57 -2.16 5.00
N GLY A 42 -11.18 -1.17 4.36
CA GLY A 42 -12.10 -0.25 5.02
C GLY A 42 -12.04 1.16 4.46
N GLU A 43 -12.92 2.00 5.01
CA GLU A 43 -13.05 3.40 4.61
C GLU A 43 -12.14 4.31 5.42
N TYR A 44 -11.09 4.82 4.77
CA TYR A 44 -10.16 5.78 5.34
C TYR A 44 -10.23 7.09 4.54
N GLY A 45 -9.75 8.20 5.12
CA GLY A 45 -9.77 9.50 4.43
C GLY A 45 -9.05 9.45 3.08
N GLU A 46 -7.91 8.74 3.02
CA GLU A 46 -7.15 8.55 1.80
C GLU A 46 -7.89 7.71 0.75
N THR A 47 -8.66 6.69 1.16
CA THR A 47 -9.42 5.86 0.21
C THR A 47 -10.66 6.57 -0.31
N LYS A 48 -11.29 7.39 0.53
CA LYS A 48 -12.42 8.25 0.16
C LYS A 48 -12.05 9.43 -0.73
N SER A 49 -10.80 9.88 -0.66
CA SER A 49 -10.37 11.11 -1.36
C SER A 49 -10.55 11.05 -2.88
N GLY A 50 -10.47 9.86 -3.49
CA GLY A 50 -10.44 9.70 -4.95
C GLY A 50 -9.18 10.24 -5.63
N ILE A 51 -8.24 10.82 -4.88
CA ILE A 51 -7.00 11.42 -5.40
C ILE A 51 -5.94 10.34 -5.65
N LEU A 52 -5.90 9.33 -4.77
CA LEU A 52 -4.88 8.30 -4.74
C LEU A 52 -5.41 7.01 -5.35
N GLU A 53 -4.58 6.34 -6.15
CA GLU A 53 -4.85 4.97 -6.58
C GLU A 53 -4.48 4.00 -5.46
N ILE A 54 -5.48 3.57 -4.67
CA ILE A 54 -5.30 2.66 -3.53
C ILE A 54 -6.01 1.34 -3.79
N HIS A 55 -5.29 0.23 -3.62
CA HIS A 55 -5.82 -1.13 -3.69
C HIS A 55 -5.70 -1.80 -2.33
N GLN A 56 -6.83 -2.19 -1.76
CA GLN A 56 -6.92 -2.83 -0.44
C GLN A 56 -7.11 -4.34 -0.58
N PHE A 57 -6.31 -5.10 0.14
CA PHE A 57 -6.40 -6.55 0.23
C PHE A 57 -6.49 -6.94 1.71
N GLY A 58 -7.41 -7.84 2.04
CA GLY A 58 -7.69 -8.21 3.43
C GLY A 58 -9.13 -7.95 3.86
N LYS A 59 -9.32 -8.02 5.17
CA LYS A 59 -10.64 -7.91 5.84
C LYS A 59 -10.77 -6.56 6.54
N GLU A 60 -11.99 -6.19 6.92
CA GLU A 60 -12.26 -4.98 7.70
C GLU A 60 -11.80 -5.07 9.16
N LYS A 61 -11.47 -6.28 9.62
CA LYS A 61 -11.00 -6.56 10.97
C LYS A 61 -9.49 -6.66 11.00
N PHE A 62 -8.88 -6.17 12.07
CA PHE A 62 -7.46 -6.38 12.34
C PHE A 62 -7.13 -7.88 12.44
N VAL A 63 -5.99 -8.26 11.90
CA VAL A 63 -5.46 -9.63 11.99
C VAL A 63 -4.63 -9.72 13.26
N PHE A 64 -5.14 -10.44 14.25
CA PHE A 64 -4.39 -10.79 15.48
C PHE A 64 -3.77 -12.19 15.34
N GLU A 65 -4.55 -13.13 14.82
CA GLU A 65 -4.13 -14.49 14.50
C GLU A 65 -4.42 -14.76 13.01
N PRO A 66 -3.38 -14.91 12.18
CA PRO A 66 -3.56 -15.14 10.74
C PRO A 66 -4.32 -16.43 10.47
N LYS A 67 -5.39 -16.33 9.69
CA LYS A 67 -6.14 -17.47 9.18
C LYS A 67 -5.81 -17.71 7.72
N LYS A 68 -6.25 -18.86 7.19
CA LYS A 68 -6.04 -19.24 5.79
C LYS A 68 -6.45 -18.13 4.82
N GLU A 69 -7.56 -17.43 5.07
CA GLU A 69 -8.01 -16.37 4.18
C GLU A 69 -7.09 -15.14 4.21
N ASP A 70 -6.42 -14.85 5.34
CA ASP A 70 -5.47 -13.75 5.43
C ASP A 70 -4.24 -14.03 4.56
N PHE A 71 -3.73 -15.27 4.58
CA PHE A 71 -2.67 -15.71 3.66
C PHE A 71 -3.10 -15.63 2.19
N GLU A 72 -4.35 -15.96 1.86
CA GLU A 72 -4.85 -15.85 0.49
C GLU A 72 -4.96 -14.38 0.04
N GLU A 73 -5.40 -13.48 0.93
CA GLU A 73 -5.42 -12.04 0.65
C GLU A 73 -4.01 -11.47 0.48
N ALA A 74 -3.05 -11.88 1.31
CA ALA A 74 -1.64 -11.51 1.16
C ALA A 74 -1.05 -12.00 -0.17
N LYS A 75 -1.35 -13.24 -0.59
CA LYS A 75 -0.95 -13.76 -1.91
C LYS A 75 -1.55 -12.95 -3.05
N LYS A 76 -2.83 -12.57 -2.96
CA LYS A 76 -3.49 -11.70 -3.96
C LYS A 76 -2.82 -10.34 -4.02
N ALA A 77 -2.55 -9.72 -2.88
CA ALA A 77 -1.83 -8.45 -2.78
C ALA A 77 -0.43 -8.54 -3.41
N MET A 78 0.32 -9.61 -3.13
CA MET A 78 1.63 -9.85 -3.72
C MET A 78 1.59 -10.13 -5.22
N LYS A 79 0.53 -10.78 -5.71
CA LYS A 79 0.31 -10.95 -7.16
C LYS A 79 0.04 -9.59 -7.81
N PHE A 80 -0.86 -8.80 -7.23
CA PHE A 80 -1.19 -7.46 -7.70
C PHE A 80 0.02 -6.52 -7.66
N ALA A 81 0.86 -6.59 -6.63
CA ALA A 81 2.10 -5.80 -6.56
C ALA A 81 3.02 -6.07 -7.75
N ARG A 82 3.17 -7.33 -8.17
CA ARG A 82 3.95 -7.69 -9.37
C ARG A 82 3.33 -7.14 -10.65
N GLU A 83 2.01 -7.14 -10.75
CA GLU A 83 1.28 -6.58 -11.89
C GLU A 83 1.38 -5.05 -11.92
N ALA A 84 1.23 -4.39 -10.78
CA ALA A 84 1.41 -2.95 -10.62
C ALA A 84 2.83 -2.52 -10.99
N LEU A 85 3.86 -3.27 -10.61
CA LEU A 85 5.25 -2.99 -11.03
C LEU A 85 5.41 -3.00 -12.55
N ARG A 86 4.71 -3.88 -13.28
CA ARG A 86 4.78 -3.93 -14.75
C ARG A 86 4.20 -2.68 -15.42
N ARG A 87 3.30 -1.96 -14.74
CA ARG A 87 2.77 -0.65 -15.18
C ARG A 87 3.82 0.47 -15.05
N LYS A 88 5.00 0.17 -14.50
CA LYS A 88 6.13 1.10 -14.30
C LYS A 88 5.69 2.42 -13.62
N PRO A 89 5.02 2.35 -12.44
CA PRO A 89 4.70 3.56 -11.71
C PRO A 89 6.00 4.27 -11.29
N PHE A 90 5.92 5.58 -11.11
CA PHE A 90 7.04 6.33 -10.52
C PHE A 90 7.28 5.90 -9.06
N MET A 91 6.21 5.55 -8.35
CA MET A 91 6.26 5.08 -6.97
C MET A 91 5.23 3.97 -6.75
N LEU A 92 5.67 2.88 -6.10
CA LEU A 92 4.81 1.82 -5.59
C LEU A 92 4.97 1.79 -4.08
N ILE A 93 3.87 1.94 -3.36
CA ILE A 93 3.82 1.87 -1.90
C ILE A 93 3.21 0.53 -1.50
N LEU A 94 3.90 -0.19 -0.61
CA LEU A 94 3.47 -1.46 -0.04
C LEU A 94 3.23 -1.22 1.47
N ASP A 95 2.04 -0.74 1.81
CA ASP A 95 1.64 -0.39 3.17
C ASP A 95 1.33 -1.68 3.94
N GLU A 96 1.91 -1.83 5.14
CA GLU A 96 1.73 -3.01 6.02
C GLU A 96 2.21 -4.35 5.40
N ILE A 97 3.18 -4.33 4.47
CA ILE A 97 3.71 -5.58 3.87
C ILE A 97 4.37 -6.52 4.88
N ASN A 98 4.87 -6.00 6.00
CA ASN A 98 5.56 -6.80 7.03
C ASN A 98 4.61 -7.66 7.87
N VAL A 99 3.30 -7.42 7.82
CA VAL A 99 2.30 -8.28 8.47
C VAL A 99 1.71 -9.33 7.53
N ALA A 100 2.05 -9.28 6.24
CA ALA A 100 1.48 -10.09 5.16
C ALA A 100 2.10 -11.49 5.03
#